data_AF-A0A953Y2E5-F1
#
_entry.id   AF-A0A953Y2E5-F1
#
_cell.length_a   1.000
_cell.length_b   1.000
_cell.length_c   1.000
_cell.angle_alpha   90.00
_cell.angle_beta   90.00
_cell.angle_gamma   90.00
#
_symmetry.space_group_name_H-M   'P 1'
#
loop_
_entity.id
_entity.type
_entity.pdbx_description
1 polymer ?
#
loop_
_entity_poly.entity_id
_entity_poly.type
_entity_poly.pdbx_seq_one_letter_code
_entity_poly.pdbx_strand_id
1 'polypeptide(L)'
;MGAVWGRRLAPRLARGASREAPPPGAPATLRAAAGGAVVSPGTERVYRAVARFVHCDGRLDRQERASLDALRAELQIDPDTALRLEFESRGDGRLQIGDTPAEHGLLLERLSEVAARKVRFSPREQRCLEGIFATLGMPAASLGFLTPERRASTAV
;
A
#
# COMPACT_ATOMS: atom_id res chain seq x y z
N MET A 1 -4.29 -66.75 21.77
CA MET A 1 -4.34 -66.22 20.40
C MET A 1 -5.60 -65.37 20.28
N GLY A 2 -5.61 -64.08 19.98
CA GLY A 2 -4.55 -63.10 19.81
C GLY A 2 -5.14 -61.71 20.11
N ALA A 3 -4.39 -60.89 20.84
CA ALA A 3 -4.64 -59.47 20.96
C ALA A 3 -4.04 -58.76 19.74
N VAL A 4 -4.80 -57.86 19.12
CA VAL A 4 -4.24 -56.88 18.17
C VAL A 4 -4.97 -55.55 18.35
N TRP A 5 -4.15 -54.52 18.50
CA TRP A 5 -4.49 -53.12 18.71
C TRP A 5 -5.02 -52.45 17.44
N GLY A 6 -5.92 -51.48 17.60
CA GLY A 6 -6.41 -50.63 16.52
C GLY A 6 -6.52 -49.18 16.98
N ARG A 7 -5.53 -48.38 16.59
CA ARG A 7 -5.32 -46.95 16.89
C ARG A 7 -6.38 -46.03 16.23
N ARG A 8 -6.58 -44.88 16.91
CA ARG A 8 -6.62 -43.49 16.39
C ARG A 8 -7.97 -42.77 16.11
N LEU A 9 -8.00 -41.55 16.67
CA LEU A 9 -8.54 -40.26 16.20
C LEU A 9 -9.98 -39.86 16.62
N ALA A 10 -10.05 -38.95 17.59
CA ALA A 10 -11.09 -37.90 17.71
C ALA A 10 -11.04 -36.94 16.47
N PRO A 11 -11.95 -35.97 16.25
CA PRO A 11 -13.12 -35.53 17.03
C PRO A 11 -14.41 -35.36 16.17
N ARG A 12 -15.59 -35.21 16.78
CA ARG A 12 -16.76 -34.62 16.10
C ARG A 12 -17.41 -33.55 16.97
N LEU A 13 -16.98 -32.31 16.74
CA LEU A 13 -17.71 -31.10 17.06
C LEU A 13 -19.02 -31.09 16.28
N ALA A 14 -20.12 -31.47 16.92
CA ALA A 14 -21.46 -31.22 16.44
C ALA A 14 -21.94 -29.89 17.02
N ARG A 15 -22.02 -28.92 16.11
CA ARG A 15 -22.72 -27.63 16.14
C ARG A 15 -23.86 -27.55 17.16
N GLY A 16 -23.76 -26.57 18.05
CA GLY A 16 -24.85 -26.07 18.87
C GLY A 16 -24.56 -24.65 19.32
N ALA A 17 -24.42 -23.72 18.37
CA ALA A 17 -24.40 -22.29 18.69
C ALA A 17 -25.72 -21.70 18.22
N SER A 18 -26.62 -21.54 19.19
CA SER A 18 -27.88 -20.82 19.10
C SER A 18 -27.70 -19.46 18.40
N ARG A 19 -28.65 -19.16 17.51
CA ARG A 19 -28.89 -17.81 17.01
C ARG A 19 -29.47 -16.98 18.16
N GLU A 20 -28.61 -16.32 18.91
CA GLU A 20 -29.03 -15.22 19.77
C GLU A 20 -28.67 -13.93 19.05
N ALA A 21 -29.68 -13.13 18.73
CA ALA A 21 -29.49 -11.80 18.17
C ALA A 21 -28.85 -10.91 19.24
N PRO A 22 -27.82 -10.11 18.90
CA PRO A 22 -27.15 -9.28 19.90
C PRO A 22 -28.06 -8.13 20.36
N PRO A 23 -27.99 -7.73 21.64
CA PRO A 23 -28.79 -6.63 22.17
C PRO A 23 -28.40 -5.28 21.53
N PRO A 24 -29.36 -4.36 21.37
CA PRO A 24 -29.08 -3.04 20.81
C PRO A 24 -28.28 -2.21 21.84
N GLY A 25 -27.05 -1.84 21.49
CA GLY A 25 -26.19 -0.99 22.32
C GLY A 25 -24.75 -1.45 22.47
N ALA A 26 -24.35 -2.60 21.90
CA ALA A 26 -22.93 -2.97 21.88
C ALA A 26 -22.17 -2.06 20.89
N PRO A 27 -21.10 -1.36 21.31
CA PRO A 27 -20.23 -0.66 20.36
C PRO A 27 -19.71 -1.70 19.37
N ALA A 28 -19.68 -1.33 18.09
CA ALA A 28 -19.19 -2.17 17.00
C ALA A 28 -17.67 -2.41 17.11
N THR A 29 -17.20 -3.02 18.19
CA THR A 29 -15.90 -3.67 18.21
C THR A 29 -16.02 -4.94 17.39
N LEU A 30 -15.72 -4.75 16.10
CA LEU A 30 -15.60 -5.76 15.07
C LEU A 30 -14.94 -7.02 15.61
N ARG A 31 -15.68 -8.12 15.47
CA ARG A 31 -15.25 -9.47 15.73
C ARG A 31 -14.12 -9.80 14.77
N ALA A 32 -12.88 -9.71 15.25
CA ALA A 32 -11.69 -10.21 14.57
C ALA A 32 -11.78 -11.73 14.48
N ALA A 33 -12.31 -12.22 13.36
CA ALA A 33 -12.24 -13.61 12.96
C ALA A 33 -11.39 -13.67 11.68
N ALA A 34 -10.23 -14.32 11.81
CA ALA A 34 -9.21 -14.59 10.78
C ALA A 34 -8.38 -13.38 10.29
N GLY A 35 -7.22 -13.16 10.94
CA GLY A 35 -5.96 -12.73 10.28
C GLY A 35 -5.90 -11.43 9.46
N GLY A 36 -6.95 -10.63 9.41
CA GLY A 36 -7.01 -9.40 8.63
C GLY A 36 -6.43 -8.22 9.41
N ALA A 37 -5.20 -7.83 9.08
CA ALA A 37 -4.77 -6.48 9.40
C ALA A 37 -5.70 -5.51 8.68
N VAL A 38 -6.34 -4.61 9.43
CA VAL A 38 -7.20 -3.58 8.85
C VAL A 38 -6.29 -2.61 8.12
N VAL A 39 -6.19 -2.76 6.79
CA VAL A 39 -5.55 -1.79 5.92
C VAL A 39 -6.28 -0.46 6.13
N SER A 40 -5.55 0.55 6.57
CA SER A 40 -6.14 1.86 6.81
C SER A 40 -6.47 2.53 5.47
N PRO A 41 -7.52 3.37 5.39
CA PRO A 41 -7.76 4.18 4.19
C PRO A 41 -6.57 5.07 3.80
N GLY A 42 -5.72 5.45 4.76
CA GLY A 42 -4.49 6.21 4.50
C GLY A 42 -3.45 5.40 3.74
N THR A 43 -3.27 4.12 4.07
CA THR A 43 -2.31 3.25 3.39
C THR A 43 -2.71 2.96 1.94
N GLU A 44 -4.02 2.84 1.64
CA GLU A 44 -4.49 2.73 0.25
C GLU A 44 -4.21 4.01 -0.57
N ARG A 45 -4.39 5.19 0.04
CA ARG A 45 -4.09 6.47 -0.62
C ARG A 45 -2.61 6.62 -0.93
N VAL A 46 -1.74 6.25 0.02
CA VAL A 46 -0.28 6.24 -0.19
C VAL A 46 0.09 5.28 -1.32
N TYR A 47 -0.41 4.05 -1.28
CA TYR A 47 -0.14 3.07 -2.33
C TYR A 47 -0.57 3.59 -3.71
N ARG A 48 -1.78 4.15 -3.81
CA ARG A 48 -2.30 4.72 -5.07
C ARG A 48 -1.46 5.89 -5.57
N ALA A 49 -0.95 6.74 -4.67
CA ALA A 49 -0.07 7.85 -5.05
C ALA A 49 1.28 7.36 -5.60
N VAL A 50 1.87 6.34 -4.98
CA VAL A 50 3.10 5.71 -5.47
C VAL A 50 2.84 4.99 -6.80
N ALA A 51 1.73 4.26 -6.93
CA ALA A 51 1.31 3.60 -8.17
C ALA A 51 1.11 4.61 -9.31
N ARG A 52 0.53 5.78 -9.03
CA ARG A 52 0.42 6.86 -10.02
C ARG A 52 1.77 7.33 -10.49
N PHE A 53 2.70 7.56 -9.56
CA PHE A 53 4.04 8.02 -9.88
C PHE A 53 4.77 7.06 -10.82
N VAL A 54 4.77 5.75 -10.53
CA VAL A 54 5.45 4.77 -11.39
C VAL A 54 4.73 4.52 -12.71
N HIS A 55 3.44 4.85 -12.82
CA HIS A 55 2.69 4.73 -14.08
C HIS A 55 2.71 6.00 -14.93
N CYS A 56 3.31 7.10 -14.47
CA CYS A 56 3.17 8.40 -15.11
C CYS A 56 3.85 8.51 -16.49
N ASP A 57 4.86 7.69 -16.78
CA ASP A 57 5.45 7.62 -18.13
C ASP A 57 4.67 6.67 -19.08
N GLY A 58 3.67 5.95 -18.56
CA GLY A 58 2.87 4.97 -19.28
C GLY A 58 3.54 3.59 -19.41
N ARG A 59 4.70 3.40 -18.78
CA ARG A 59 5.40 2.13 -18.71
C ARG A 59 5.49 1.70 -17.25
N LEU A 60 5.81 0.42 -17.05
CA LEU A 60 6.15 -0.09 -15.73
C LEU A 60 7.23 -1.14 -15.94
N ASP A 61 8.45 -0.81 -15.57
CA ASP A 61 9.56 -1.73 -15.68
C ASP A 61 9.53 -2.78 -14.55
N ARG A 62 10.44 -3.77 -14.65
CA ARG A 62 10.51 -4.87 -13.67
C ARG A 62 10.88 -4.38 -12.27
N GLN A 63 11.69 -3.33 -12.15
CA GLN A 63 12.17 -2.80 -10.88
C GLN A 63 11.08 -1.96 -10.19
N GLU A 64 10.30 -1.20 -10.95
CA GLU A 64 9.13 -0.48 -10.46
C GLU A 64 8.03 -1.44 -10.02
N ARG A 65 7.74 -2.48 -10.82
CA ARG A 65 6.82 -3.56 -10.43
C ARG A 65 7.26 -4.22 -9.12
N ALA A 66 8.53 -4.61 -9.01
CA ALA A 66 9.06 -5.19 -7.78
C ALA A 66 8.95 -4.23 -6.58
N SER A 67 9.06 -2.92 -6.81
CA SER A 67 8.90 -1.91 -5.76
C SER A 67 7.44 -1.77 -5.33
N LEU A 68 6.48 -1.81 -6.27
CA LEU A 68 5.04 -1.85 -5.95
C LEU A 68 4.66 -3.14 -5.22
N ASP A 69 5.19 -4.29 -5.63
CA ASP A 69 4.88 -5.57 -4.99
C ASP A 69 5.41 -5.63 -3.55
N ALA A 70 6.61 -5.08 -3.32
CA ALA A 70 7.19 -4.94 -1.99
C ALA A 70 6.35 -3.99 -1.11
N LEU A 71 5.99 -2.81 -1.64
CA LEU A 71 5.16 -1.85 -0.92
C LEU A 71 3.77 -2.42 -0.59
N ARG A 72 3.17 -3.15 -1.53
CA ARG A 72 1.89 -3.85 -1.33
C ARG A 72 1.98 -4.81 -0.15
N ALA A 73 3.03 -5.64 -0.12
CA ALA A 73 3.23 -6.62 0.95
C ALA A 73 3.44 -5.94 2.31
N GLU A 74 4.22 -4.86 2.34
CA GLU A 74 4.49 -4.09 3.56
C GLU A 74 3.23 -3.40 4.11
N LEU A 75 2.43 -2.79 3.24
CA LEU A 75 1.16 -2.17 3.61
C LEU A 75 0.02 -3.19 3.80
N GLN A 76 0.32 -4.48 3.64
CA GLN A 76 -0.63 -5.59 3.77
C GLN A 76 -1.87 -5.44 2.87
N ILE A 77 -1.67 -4.87 1.68
CA ILE A 77 -2.73 -4.66 0.69
C ILE A 77 -2.95 -5.96 -0.08
N ASP A 78 -4.19 -6.42 -0.13
CA ASP A 78 -4.58 -7.59 -0.91
C ASP A 78 -4.33 -7.37 -2.43
N PRO A 79 -3.89 -8.39 -3.19
CA PRO A 79 -3.62 -8.26 -4.62
C PRO A 79 -4.77 -7.65 -5.45
N ASP A 80 -6.02 -8.02 -5.17
CA ASP A 80 -7.17 -7.50 -5.94
C ASP A 80 -7.38 -6.01 -5.65
N THR A 81 -7.16 -5.62 -4.39
CA THR A 81 -7.19 -4.20 -3.98
C THR A 81 -6.05 -3.42 -4.63
N ALA A 82 -4.85 -3.98 -4.67
CA ALA A 82 -3.70 -3.36 -5.32
C ALA A 82 -3.96 -3.12 -6.81
N LEU A 83 -4.48 -4.12 -7.53
CA LEU A 83 -4.84 -4.01 -8.95
C LEU A 83 -5.88 -2.93 -9.20
N ARG A 84 -6.91 -2.84 -8.35
CA ARG A 84 -7.91 -1.75 -8.41
C ARG A 84 -7.25 -0.38 -8.23
N LEU A 85 -6.40 -0.23 -7.21
CA LEU A 85 -5.72 1.04 -6.92
C LEU A 85 -4.76 1.44 -8.04
N GLU A 86 -4.03 0.49 -8.64
CA GLU A 86 -3.17 0.72 -9.81
C GLU A 86 -3.99 1.12 -11.06
N PHE A 87 -5.18 0.56 -11.23
CA PHE A 87 -6.07 0.96 -12.31
C PHE A 87 -6.59 2.39 -12.08
N GLU A 88 -7.07 2.70 -10.88
CA GLU A 88 -7.52 4.04 -10.49
C GLU A 88 -6.41 5.09 -10.61
N SER A 89 -5.16 4.71 -10.30
CA SER A 89 -4.01 5.63 -10.32
C SER A 89 -3.64 6.11 -11.73
N ARG A 90 -4.11 5.42 -12.78
CA ARG A 90 -3.90 5.79 -14.19
C ARG A 90 -4.90 6.84 -14.69
N GLY A 91 -5.97 7.11 -13.94
CA GLY A 91 -6.95 8.11 -14.31
C GLY A 91 -6.47 9.55 -14.06
N ASP A 92 -7.08 10.50 -14.77
CA ASP A 92 -6.80 11.94 -14.62
C ASP A 92 -7.42 12.56 -13.35
N GLY A 93 -8.14 11.77 -12.55
CA GLY A 93 -8.77 12.22 -11.31
C GLY A 93 -7.76 12.85 -10.34
N ARG A 94 -8.23 13.73 -9.46
CA ARG A 94 -7.35 14.31 -8.42
C ARG A 94 -6.86 13.22 -7.48
N LEU A 95 -5.56 13.22 -7.20
CA LEU A 95 -4.99 12.41 -6.13
C LEU A 95 -5.58 12.86 -4.80
N GLN A 96 -6.36 11.98 -4.16
CA GLN A 96 -6.72 12.20 -2.77
C GLN A 96 -5.58 11.65 -1.93
N ILE A 97 -4.78 12.56 -1.39
CA ILE A 97 -3.82 12.31 -0.32
C ILE A 97 -4.47 12.87 0.95
N GLY A 98 -4.45 12.14 2.04
CA GLY A 98 -5.02 12.60 3.31
C GLY A 98 -4.24 13.78 3.88
N ASP A 99 -4.86 14.52 4.80
CA ASP A 99 -4.28 15.75 5.38
C ASP A 99 -3.38 15.49 6.60
N THR A 100 -3.16 14.22 6.95
CA THR A 100 -2.41 13.88 8.17
C THR A 100 -0.89 13.91 7.92
N PRO A 101 -0.09 14.53 8.81
CA PRO A 101 1.36 14.55 8.68
C PRO A 101 1.99 13.15 8.60
N ALA A 102 1.38 12.17 9.27
CA ALA A 102 1.84 10.78 9.23
C ALA A 102 1.69 10.17 7.82
N GLU A 103 0.57 10.44 7.13
CA GLU A 103 0.36 9.99 5.75
C GLU A 103 1.30 10.69 4.78
N HIS A 104 1.55 11.99 4.99
CA HIS A 104 2.52 12.75 4.18
C HIS A 104 3.94 12.20 4.36
N GLY A 105 4.36 11.96 5.60
CA GLY A 105 5.67 11.39 5.92
C GLY A 105 5.86 10.03 5.26
N LEU A 106 4.88 9.14 5.41
CA LEU A 106 4.90 7.82 4.77
C LEU A 106 4.96 7.94 3.24
N LEU A 107 4.14 8.79 2.62
CA LEU A 107 4.16 8.99 1.18
C LEU A 107 5.54 9.47 0.69
N LEU A 108 6.12 10.46 1.35
CA LEU A 108 7.44 11.00 0.98
C LEU A 108 8.55 9.96 1.13
N GLU A 109 8.51 9.16 2.20
CA GLU A 109 9.42 8.03 2.39
C GLU A 109 9.34 7.06 1.21
N ARG A 110 8.12 6.63 0.82
CA ARG A 110 7.94 5.66 -0.28
C ARG A 110 8.28 6.21 -1.64
N LEU A 111 7.95 7.47 -1.92
CA LEU A 111 8.42 8.13 -3.13
C LEU A 111 9.94 8.21 -3.16
N SER A 112 10.60 8.45 -2.02
CA SER A 112 12.07 8.46 -1.91
C SER A 112 12.69 7.11 -2.20
N GLU A 113 12.11 6.03 -1.70
CA GLU A 113 12.59 4.66 -1.93
C GLU A 113 12.50 4.27 -3.41
N VAL A 114 11.37 4.57 -4.07
CA VAL A 114 11.18 4.31 -5.50
C VAL A 114 12.10 5.21 -6.33
N ALA A 115 12.23 6.49 -5.96
CA ALA A 115 13.11 7.45 -6.61
C ALA A 115 14.59 7.04 -6.54
N ALA A 116 15.06 6.57 -5.39
CA ALA A 116 16.45 6.16 -5.18
C ALA A 116 16.88 4.96 -6.05
N ARG A 117 15.91 4.17 -6.50
CA ARG A 117 16.10 3.02 -7.38
C ARG A 117 16.19 3.40 -8.85
N LYS A 118 15.77 4.62 -9.22
CA LYS A 118 15.78 5.12 -10.59
C LYS A 118 17.06 5.89 -10.89
N VAL A 119 17.59 5.67 -12.09
CA VAL A 119 18.77 6.38 -12.59
C VAL A 119 18.40 7.79 -13.06
N ARG A 120 17.25 7.93 -13.73
CA ARG A 120 16.72 9.20 -14.23
C ARG A 120 15.20 9.19 -14.22
N PHE A 121 14.61 10.38 -14.13
CA PHE A 121 13.19 10.58 -14.37
C PHE A 121 12.95 11.10 -15.78
N SER A 122 11.91 10.59 -16.42
CA SER A 122 11.32 11.20 -17.60
C SER A 122 10.65 12.53 -17.23
N PRO A 123 10.47 13.45 -18.21
CA PRO A 123 9.73 14.69 -17.98
C PRO A 123 8.28 14.48 -17.49
N ARG A 124 7.68 13.31 -17.80
CA ARG A 124 6.32 12.98 -17.33
C ARG A 124 6.31 12.61 -15.85
N GLU A 125 7.26 11.80 -15.41
CA GLU A 125 7.42 11.42 -14.00
C GLU A 125 7.80 12.62 -13.14
N GLN A 126 8.63 13.53 -13.65
CA GLN A 126 8.98 14.76 -12.95
C GLN A 126 7.73 15.64 -12.73
N ARG A 127 6.93 15.89 -13.77
CA ARG A 127 5.66 16.63 -13.64
C ARG A 127 4.67 15.93 -12.71
N CYS A 128 4.69 14.59 -12.70
CA CYS A 128 3.85 13.80 -11.81
C CYS A 128 4.25 13.98 -10.33
N LEU A 129 5.55 13.95 -10.04
CA LEU A 129 6.08 14.28 -8.71
C LEU A 129 5.77 15.71 -8.30
N GLU A 130 5.92 16.68 -9.21
CA GLU A 130 5.53 18.08 -8.97
C GLU A 130 4.06 18.19 -8.58
N GLY A 131 3.16 17.48 -9.27
CA GLY A 131 1.74 17.45 -8.94
C GLY A 131 1.45 16.81 -7.58
N ILE A 132 2.18 15.75 -7.21
CA ILE A 132 2.07 15.13 -5.89
C ILE A 132 2.53 16.11 -4.79
N PHE A 133 3.68 16.76 -4.98
CA PHE A 133 4.22 17.74 -4.02
C PHE A 133 3.33 18.97 -3.88
N ALA A 134 2.76 19.46 -4.99
CA ALA A 134 1.78 20.53 -4.95
C ALA A 134 0.52 20.14 -4.16
N THR A 135 0.08 18.89 -4.26
CA THR A 135 -1.06 18.36 -3.47
C THR A 135 -0.72 18.31 -1.97
N LEU A 136 0.54 18.04 -1.64
CA LEU A 136 1.06 18.09 -0.26
C LEU A 136 1.33 19.52 0.24
N GLY A 137 1.13 20.56 -0.58
CA GLY A 137 1.48 21.94 -0.24
C GLY A 137 2.99 22.18 -0.14
N MET A 138 3.81 21.31 -0.73
CA MET A 138 5.27 21.41 -0.70
C MET A 138 5.79 22.18 -1.93
N PRO A 139 6.83 23.02 -1.77
CA PRO A 139 7.42 23.72 -2.89
C PRO A 139 8.15 22.74 -3.82
N ALA A 140 8.11 22.99 -5.13
CA ALA A 140 8.81 22.16 -6.12
C ALA A 140 10.33 22.06 -5.87
N ALA A 141 10.92 23.04 -5.18
CA ALA A 141 12.32 22.98 -4.73
C ALA A 141 12.63 21.76 -3.85
N SER A 142 11.65 21.24 -3.09
CA SER A 142 11.78 20.05 -2.27
C SER A 142 11.92 18.75 -3.09
N LEU A 143 11.67 18.79 -4.40
CA LEU A 143 11.92 17.63 -5.27
C LEU A 143 13.40 17.32 -5.43
N GLY A 144 14.28 18.29 -5.16
CA GLY A 144 15.73 18.09 -5.23
C GLY A 144 16.26 16.98 -4.33
N PHE A 145 15.53 16.61 -3.27
CA PHE A 145 15.86 15.47 -2.41
C PHE A 145 15.59 14.11 -3.06
N LEU A 146 14.66 14.07 -4.01
CA LEU A 146 14.24 12.86 -4.74
C LEU A 146 15.01 12.67 -6.04
N THR A 147 15.56 13.73 -6.64
CA THR A 147 16.23 13.62 -7.94
C THR A 147 17.68 13.14 -7.83
N PRO A 148 18.05 12.04 -8.51
CA PRO A 148 19.41 11.48 -8.43
C PRO A 148 20.46 12.46 -8.98
N GLU A 149 20.11 13.31 -9.95
CA GLU A 149 21.06 14.25 -10.58
C GLU A 149 21.63 15.31 -9.62
N ARG A 150 20.92 15.66 -8.54
CA ARG A 150 21.42 16.62 -7.54
C ARG A 150 22.29 15.96 -6.45
N ARG A 151 22.17 14.65 -6.22
CA ARG A 151 23.03 13.94 -5.25
C ARG A 151 24.50 13.95 -5.70
N ALA A 152 24.76 13.97 -6.99
CA ALA A 152 26.13 14.05 -7.53
C ALA A 152 26.78 15.44 -7.41
N SER A 153 26.00 16.52 -7.24
CA SER A 153 26.53 17.90 -7.18
C SER A 153 26.87 18.39 -5.76
N THR A 154 26.68 17.57 -4.72
CA THR A 154 26.96 17.96 -3.32
C THR A 154 28.18 17.23 -2.74
N ALA A 155 28.94 16.53 -3.57
CA ALA A 155 30.21 15.90 -3.21
C ALA A 155 31.38 16.66 -3.86
N VAL A 156 31.54 17.94 -3.50
CA VAL A 156 32.76 18.73 -3.76
C VAL A 156 33.10 19.48 -2.48
#